data_AF-A0A7C2GI04-F1
#
_entry.id   AF-A0A7C2GI04-F1
#
_cell.length_a   1.000
_cell.length_b   1.000
_cell.length_c   1.000
_cell.angle_alpha   90.00
_cell.angle_beta   90.00
_cell.angle_gamma   90.00
#
_symmetry.space_group_name_H-M   'P 1'
#
loop_
_entity.id
_entity.type
_entity.pdbx_description
1 polymer ?
#
loop_
_entity_poly.entity_id
_entity_poly.type
_entity_poly.pdbx_seq_one_letter_code
_entity_poly.pdbx_strand_id
1 'polypeptide(L)'
;MSNEDLATLALLEFLNACEAGIAAAKHLIKEAKIDNNPEQSWNPEKIKWEQAQGSSGPYERSEDVNSLDFKAMLKDLAAHQGRLTRDGFFYWTFKNGATVGRKKRKT
;
A
#
# COMPACT_ATOMS: atom_id res chain seq x y z
N MET A 1 -15.68 36.86 -34.65
CA MET A 1 -14.76 35.75 -34.33
C MET A 1 -14.09 35.36 -35.62
N SER A 2 -12.79 35.51 -35.70
CA SER A 2 -12.01 35.07 -36.86
C SER A 2 -11.94 33.53 -36.88
N ASN A 3 -11.68 32.95 -38.06
CA ASN A 3 -11.45 31.50 -38.15
C ASN A 3 -10.26 31.04 -37.30
N GLU A 4 -9.28 31.92 -37.08
CA GLU A 4 -8.14 31.67 -36.19
C GLU A 4 -8.55 31.61 -34.71
N ASP A 5 -9.49 32.47 -34.28
CA ASP A 5 -10.05 32.42 -32.92
C ASP A 5 -10.79 31.09 -32.68
N LEU A 6 -11.54 30.62 -33.68
CA LEU A 6 -12.27 29.36 -33.59
C LEU A 6 -11.32 28.15 -33.54
N ALA A 7 -10.27 28.15 -34.37
CA ALA A 7 -9.27 27.09 -34.37
C ALA A 7 -8.51 27.03 -33.02
N THR A 8 -8.19 28.19 -32.46
CA THR A 8 -7.51 28.29 -31.16
C THR A 8 -8.39 27.79 -30.02
N LEU A 9 -9.68 28.13 -30.02
CA LEU A 9 -10.66 27.63 -29.05
C LEU A 9 -10.84 26.11 -29.15
N ALA A 10 -10.95 25.57 -30.37
CA ALA A 10 -11.07 24.14 -30.59
C ALA A 10 -9.82 23.37 -30.11
N LEU A 11 -8.63 23.92 -30.37
CA LEU A 11 -7.38 23.34 -29.89
C LEU A 11 -7.29 23.37 -28.36
N LEU A 12 -7.68 24.49 -27.73
CA LEU A 12 -7.68 24.62 -26.27
C LEU A 12 -8.63 23.59 -25.63
N GLU A 13 -9.83 23.44 -26.16
CA GLU A 13 -10.82 22.47 -25.66
C GLU A 13 -10.30 21.03 -25.78
N PHE A 14 -9.67 20.69 -26.92
CA PHE A 14 -9.05 19.39 -27.11
C PHE A 14 -7.95 19.11 -26.08
N LEU A 15 -7.06 20.07 -25.85
CA LEU A 15 -5.96 19.92 -24.89
C LEU A 15 -6.47 19.73 -23.46
N ASN A 16 -7.47 20.52 -23.05
CA ASN A 16 -8.12 20.40 -21.74
C ASN A 16 -8.74 19.00 -21.56
N ALA A 17 -9.43 18.50 -22.58
CA ALA A 17 -10.03 17.17 -22.55
C ALA A 17 -8.96 16.06 -22.45
N CYS A 18 -7.85 16.19 -23.18
CA CYS A 18 -6.71 15.27 -23.07
C CYS A 18 -6.10 15.27 -21.67
N GLU A 19 -5.88 16.44 -21.07
CA GLU A 19 -5.34 16.55 -19.71
C GLU A 19 -6.26 15.89 -18.68
N ALA A 20 -7.57 16.16 -18.76
CA ALA A 20 -8.57 15.52 -17.91
C ALA A 20 -8.55 13.99 -18.09
N GLY A 21 -8.47 13.49 -19.33
CA GLY A 21 -8.37 12.07 -19.62
C GLY A 21 -7.11 11.42 -19.04
N ILE A 22 -5.96 12.09 -19.14
CA ILE A 22 -4.69 11.61 -18.56
C ILE A 22 -4.79 11.56 -17.04
N ALA A 23 -5.38 12.57 -16.40
CA ALA A 23 -5.57 12.60 -14.96
C ALA A 23 -6.47 11.44 -14.48
N ALA A 24 -7.59 11.20 -15.16
CA ALA A 24 -8.48 10.08 -14.87
C ALA A 24 -7.79 8.72 -15.04
N ALA A 25 -7.06 8.53 -16.14
CA ALA A 25 -6.30 7.30 -16.38
C ALA A 25 -5.26 7.03 -15.29
N LYS A 26 -4.53 8.07 -14.85
CA LYS A 26 -3.58 7.96 -13.73
C LYS A 26 -4.26 7.56 -12.42
N HIS A 27 -5.47 8.07 -12.15
CA HIS A 27 -6.25 7.68 -10.97
C HIS A 27 -6.63 6.20 -11.01
N LEU A 28 -7.21 5.76 -12.13
CA LEU A 28 -7.61 4.36 -12.32
C LEU A 28 -6.42 3.39 -12.25
N ILE A 29 -5.28 3.76 -12.84
CA ILE A 29 -4.04 2.96 -12.74
C ILE A 29 -3.54 2.92 -11.30
N LYS A 30 -3.65 4.02 -10.55
CA LYS A 30 -3.28 4.05 -9.13
C LYS A 30 -4.19 3.13 -8.31
N GLU A 31 -5.50 3.15 -8.54
CA GLU A 31 -6.46 2.26 -7.90
C GLU A 31 -6.22 0.80 -8.27
N ALA A 32 -6.05 0.49 -9.56
CA ALA A 32 -5.74 -0.86 -10.03
C ALA A 32 -4.39 -1.38 -9.50
N LYS A 33 -3.39 -0.50 -9.32
CA LYS A 33 -2.12 -0.86 -8.66
C LYS A 33 -2.27 -1.08 -7.16
N ILE A 34 -3.26 -0.47 -6.53
CA ILE A 34 -3.60 -0.69 -5.12
C ILE A 34 -4.32 -2.04 -4.94
N ASP A 35 -5.00 -2.55 -5.97
CA ASP A 35 -5.79 -3.80 -5.95
C ASP A 35 -5.08 -5.05 -6.51
N ASN A 36 -3.77 -5.00 -6.81
CA ASN A 36 -3.07 -6.20 -7.26
C ASN A 36 -2.74 -7.13 -6.07
N ASN A 37 -3.73 -7.95 -5.74
CA ASN A 37 -3.70 -9.21 -5.00
C ASN A 37 -3.28 -9.13 -3.51
N PRO A 38 -4.23 -9.08 -2.55
CA PRO A 38 -3.91 -9.08 -1.11
C PRO A 38 -3.12 -10.32 -0.66
N GLU A 39 -3.20 -11.44 -1.39
CA GLU A 39 -2.43 -12.65 -1.09
C GLU A 39 -0.94 -12.55 -1.49
N GLN A 40 -0.51 -11.53 -2.23
CA GLN A 40 0.85 -11.40 -2.75
C GLN A 40 1.49 -10.01 -2.61
N SER A 41 0.87 -9.07 -1.88
CA SER A 41 1.35 -7.69 -1.84
C SER A 41 2.69 -7.49 -1.10
N TRP A 42 3.12 -8.44 -0.28
CA TRP A 42 4.36 -8.30 0.50
C TRP A 42 4.94 -9.67 0.90
N ASN A 43 6.27 -9.78 0.91
CA ASN A 43 6.99 -10.98 1.33
C ASN A 43 7.55 -10.81 2.77
N PRO A 44 7.07 -11.58 3.76
CA PRO A 44 7.54 -11.50 5.14
C PRO A 44 9.03 -11.82 5.29
N GLU A 45 9.59 -12.68 4.43
CA GLU A 45 10.99 -13.13 4.53
C GLU A 45 12.00 -12.05 4.09
N LYS A 46 11.53 -11.03 3.36
CA LYS A 46 12.34 -9.87 2.97
C LYS A 46 12.37 -8.78 4.04
N ILE A 47 11.55 -8.91 5.08
CA ILE A 47 11.44 -7.94 6.17
C ILE A 47 12.45 -8.35 7.25
N LYS A 48 13.20 -7.37 7.78
CA LYS A 48 14.11 -7.62 8.90
C LYS A 48 13.30 -7.80 10.18
N TRP A 49 13.36 -9.00 10.74
CA TRP A 49 12.70 -9.34 12.00
C TRP A 49 13.71 -9.44 13.13
N GLU A 50 13.41 -8.76 14.23
CA GLU A 50 14.13 -8.84 15.49
C GLU A 50 13.35 -9.69 16.48
N GLN A 51 14.03 -10.66 17.10
CA GLN A 51 13.44 -11.44 18.19
C GLN A 51 13.24 -10.55 19.41
N ALA A 52 12.06 -10.62 20.01
CA ALA A 52 11.67 -9.86 21.19
C ALA A 52 10.88 -10.75 22.15
N GLN A 53 10.95 -10.43 23.45
CA GLN A 53 10.19 -11.14 24.48
C GLN A 53 9.00 -10.30 24.91
N GLY A 54 7.81 -10.87 24.87
CA GLY A 54 6.57 -10.22 25.28
C GLY A 54 5.92 -10.92 26.46
N SER A 55 4.85 -10.30 26.99
CA SER A 55 4.04 -10.88 28.09
C SER A 55 3.40 -12.23 27.72
N SER A 56 3.22 -12.51 26.43
CA SER A 56 2.64 -13.75 25.91
C SER A 56 3.68 -14.71 25.29
N GLY A 57 4.97 -14.50 25.59
CA GLY A 57 6.08 -15.32 25.06
C GLY A 57 6.92 -14.60 24.00
N PRO A 58 7.84 -15.34 23.34
CA PRO A 58 8.70 -14.79 22.31
C PRO A 58 7.89 -14.42 21.06
N TYR A 59 8.26 -13.31 20.44
CA TYR A 59 7.71 -12.84 19.18
C TYR A 59 8.79 -12.15 18.35
N GLU A 60 8.48 -11.89 17.09
CA GLU A 60 9.34 -11.13 16.20
C GLU A 60 8.74 -9.74 15.98
N ARG A 61 9.58 -8.70 15.95
CA ARG A 61 9.16 -7.33 15.61
C ARG A 61 9.99 -6.79 14.46
N SER A 62 9.40 -5.89 13.69
CA SER A 62 10.10 -5.15 12.66
C SER A 62 9.70 -3.68 12.69
N GLU A 63 10.70 -2.83 12.46
CA GLU A 63 10.59 -1.37 12.32
C GLU A 63 11.23 -0.92 10.99
N ASP A 64 11.32 -1.83 10.01
CA ASP A 64 12.01 -1.59 8.75
C ASP A 64 11.18 -0.74 7.79
N VAL A 65 10.94 0.52 8.19
CA VAL A 65 10.19 1.52 7.42
C VAL A 65 10.79 1.83 6.05
N ASN A 66 12.01 1.38 5.76
CA ASN A 66 12.66 1.56 4.45
C ASN A 66 12.34 0.43 3.48
N SER A 67 11.92 -0.75 3.96
CA SER A 67 11.54 -1.87 3.11
C SER A 67 10.19 -1.63 2.41
N LEU A 68 10.15 -1.86 1.10
CA LEU A 68 8.92 -1.78 0.31
C LEU A 68 7.88 -2.81 0.79
N ASP A 69 8.33 -4.02 1.12
CA ASP A 69 7.49 -5.09 1.66
C ASP A 69 6.90 -4.71 3.02
N PHE A 70 7.68 -4.05 3.89
CA PHE A 70 7.19 -3.60 5.20
C PHE A 70 6.12 -2.51 5.08
N LYS A 71 6.29 -1.55 4.17
CA LYS A 71 5.27 -0.53 3.89
C LYS A 71 3.97 -1.14 3.36
N ALA A 72 4.09 -2.11 2.46
CA ALA A 72 2.93 -2.83 1.93
C ALA A 72 2.22 -3.63 3.03
N MET A 73 2.96 -4.32 3.90
CA MET A 73 2.43 -5.03 5.07
C MET A 73 1.72 -4.07 6.05
N LEU A 74 2.29 -2.90 6.33
CA LEU A 74 1.66 -1.90 7.19
C LEU A 74 0.32 -1.40 6.63
N LYS A 75 0.25 -1.17 5.32
CA LYS A 75 -0.98 -0.76 4.64
C LYS A 75 -2.04 -1.86 4.71
N ASP A 76 -1.65 -3.10 4.49
CA ASP A 76 -2.52 -4.28 4.58
C ASP A 76 -3.04 -4.46 6.00
N LEU A 77 -2.16 -4.38 7.02
CA LEU A 77 -2.56 -4.38 8.42
C LEU A 77 -3.52 -3.23 8.74
N ALA A 78 -3.28 -2.02 8.25
CA ALA A 78 -4.19 -0.89 8.47
C ALA A 78 -5.59 -1.13 7.87
N ALA A 79 -5.67 -1.75 6.69
CA ALA A 79 -6.94 -2.16 6.08
C ALA A 79 -7.68 -3.23 6.94
N HIS A 80 -6.94 -4.11 7.60
CA HIS A 80 -7.44 -5.14 8.51
C HIS A 80 -7.51 -4.72 9.99
N GLN A 81 -7.71 -3.43 10.28
CA GLN A 81 -7.85 -2.91 11.66
C GLN A 81 -6.64 -3.20 12.56
N GLY A 82 -5.45 -3.25 11.97
CA GLY A 82 -4.16 -3.42 12.63
C GLY A 82 -3.79 -4.86 12.96
N ARG A 83 -4.55 -5.87 12.49
CA ARG A 83 -4.30 -7.29 12.79
C ARG A 83 -4.66 -8.19 11.63
N LEU A 84 -3.80 -9.15 11.32
CA LEU A 84 -3.95 -10.02 10.17
C LEU A 84 -3.32 -11.39 10.48
N THR A 85 -3.92 -12.46 9.97
CA THR A 85 -3.30 -13.79 9.98
C THR A 85 -3.04 -14.20 8.54
N ARG A 86 -1.78 -14.52 8.21
CA ARG A 86 -1.37 -14.96 6.88
C ARG A 86 -0.27 -16.01 7.00
N ASP A 87 -0.30 -17.04 6.15
CA ASP A 87 0.76 -18.07 6.06
C ASP A 87 1.11 -18.74 7.41
N GLY A 88 0.13 -18.90 8.30
CA GLY A 88 0.35 -19.49 9.63
C GLY A 88 0.99 -18.56 10.66
N PHE A 89 1.22 -17.29 10.31
CA PHE A 89 1.68 -16.24 11.20
C PHE A 89 0.56 -15.26 11.53
N PHE A 90 0.55 -14.80 12.79
CA PHE A 90 -0.29 -13.72 13.26
C PHE A 90 0.53 -12.43 13.32
N TYR A 91 0.07 -11.40 12.62
CA TYR A 91 0.68 -10.09 12.52
C TYR A 91 -0.19 -9.04 13.23
N TRP A 92 0.45 -8.07 13.88
CA TRP A 92 -0.24 -6.94 14.49
C TRP A 92 0.60 -5.67 14.47
N THR A 93 -0.05 -4.51 14.39
CA THR A 93 0.59 -3.21 14.59
C THR A 93 0.63 -2.85 16.07
N PHE A 94 1.73 -2.22 16.50
CA PHE A 94 1.84 -1.62 17.83
C PHE A 94 1.11 -0.28 17.89
N LYS A 95 0.87 0.25 19.10
CA LYS A 95 0.19 1.54 19.30
C LYS A 95 0.91 2.73 18.67
N ASN A 96 2.22 2.60 18.41
CA ASN A 96 2.99 3.62 17.72
C ASN A 96 2.71 3.68 16.21
N GLY A 97 2.00 2.71 15.65
CA GLY A 97 1.62 2.64 14.23
C GLY A 97 2.76 2.35 13.26
N ALA A 98 4.02 2.32 13.73
CA ALA A 98 5.22 2.15 12.90
C ALA A 98 5.93 0.80 13.13
N THR A 99 5.66 0.12 14.25
CA THR A 99 6.22 -1.20 14.56
C THR A 99 5.19 -2.29 14.27
N VAL A 100 5.62 -3.37 13.64
CA VAL A 100 4.79 -4.57 13.42
C VAL A 100 5.39 -5.74 14.18
N GLY A 101 4.53 -6.47 14.90
CA GLY A 101 4.87 -7.76 15.48
C GLY A 101 4.35 -8.90 14.62
N ARG A 102 5.09 -10.02 14.56
CA ARG A 102 4.61 -11.30 14.06
C ARG A 102 4.88 -12.41 15.08
N LYS A 103 4.00 -13.40 15.11
CA LYS A 103 4.18 -14.65 15.88
C LYS A 103 3.62 -15.83 15.11
N LYS A 104 4.30 -16.97 15.15
CA LYS A 104 3.77 -18.19 14.56
C LYS A 104 2.54 -18.65 15.34
N ARG A 105 1.44 -18.90 14.65
CA ARG A 105 0.23 -19.45 15.29
C ARG A 105 0.47 -20.93 15.52
N LYS A 106 0.31 -21.40 16.76
CA LYS A 106 0.18 -22.84 17.02
C LYS A 106 -1.13 -23.26 16.34
N THR A 107 -1.02 -24.08 15.30
CA THR A 107 -2.15 -24.78 14.69
C THR A 107 -2.51 -25.95 15.61
#